data_AF-A0A1M3IBJ7-F1
#
_entry.id   AF-A0A1M3IBJ7-F1
#
_cell.length_a   1.000
_cell.length_b   1.000
_cell.length_c   1.000
_cell.angle_alpha   90.00
_cell.angle_beta   90.00
_cell.angle_gamma   90.00
#
_symmetry.space_group_name_H-M   'P 1'
#
loop_
_entity.id
_entity.type
_entity.pdbx_description
1 polymer ?
#
loop_
_entity_poly.entity_id
_entity_poly.type
_entity_poly.pdbx_seq_one_letter_code
_entity_poly.pdbx_strand_id
1 'polypeptide(L)'
;MREQIEFLLKKYSREIIYLFYFIRSLVFYNTGNRNAKETIGININQYNKWFFKHAQWKKFEYSFQHLFDIYKQTFKMELEINIDFFKELIVPAPNTVLNKLALDLNKFRDQSITIGYKRLLINKKNFFIVYGRNHLLEHKAIIEELIGREKLVRL
;
A
#
# COMPACT_ATOMS: atom_id res chain seq x y z
N MET A 1 -9.25 -3.09 1.51
CA MET A 1 -8.43 -2.46 2.57
C MET A 1 -8.50 -3.23 3.88
N ARG A 2 -9.68 -3.56 4.42
CA ARG A 2 -9.81 -4.34 5.67
C ARG A 2 -8.96 -5.62 5.68
N GLU A 3 -9.08 -6.46 4.65
CA GLU A 3 -8.30 -7.70 4.53
C GLU A 3 -6.78 -7.45 4.46
N GLN A 4 -6.36 -6.34 3.84
CA GLN A 4 -4.95 -5.94 3.82
C GLN A 4 -4.48 -5.56 5.23
N ILE A 5 -5.28 -4.79 5.97
CA ILE A 5 -4.98 -4.43 7.36
C ILE A 5 -4.90 -5.69 8.23
N GLU A 6 -5.85 -6.61 8.11
CA GLU A 6 -5.85 -7.89 8.83
C GLU A 6 -4.63 -8.75 8.48
N PHE A 7 -4.21 -8.77 7.20
CA PHE A 7 -2.98 -9.43 6.78
C PHE A 7 -1.74 -8.78 7.39
N LEU A 8 -1.64 -7.45 7.37
CA LEU A 8 -0.49 -6.71 7.88
C LEU A 8 -0.37 -6.78 9.42
N LEU A 9 -1.50 -6.84 10.14
CA LEU A 9 -1.52 -6.98 11.60
C LEU A 9 -0.83 -8.26 12.10
N LYS A 10 -0.61 -9.25 11.23
CA LYS A 10 0.15 -10.46 11.58
C LYS A 10 1.64 -10.19 11.81
N LYS A 11 2.16 -9.05 11.34
CA LYS A 11 3.60 -8.73 11.34
C LYS A 11 3.94 -7.31 11.81
N TYR A 12 3.02 -6.37 11.66
CA TYR A 12 3.26 -4.95 11.89
C TYR A 12 2.33 -4.40 12.98
N SER A 13 2.83 -3.44 13.76
CA SER A 13 2.00 -2.73 14.73
C SER A 13 0.94 -1.86 14.04
N ARG A 14 -0.12 -1.55 14.77
CA ARG A 14 -1.18 -0.63 14.31
C ARG A 14 -0.62 0.71 13.87
N GLU A 15 0.33 1.24 14.62
CA GLU A 15 1.00 2.52 14.38
C GLU A 15 1.76 2.51 13.05
N ILE A 16 2.55 1.47 12.78
CA ILE A 16 3.30 1.35 11.52
C ILE A 16 2.35 1.22 10.32
N ILE A 17 1.26 0.46 10.47
CA ILE A 17 0.24 0.33 9.42
C ILE A 17 -0.45 1.68 9.17
N TYR A 18 -0.80 2.40 10.23
CA TYR A 18 -1.41 3.71 10.15
C TYR A 18 -0.47 4.71 9.44
N LEU A 19 0.77 4.83 9.90
CA LEU A 19 1.78 5.68 9.28
C LEU A 19 1.99 5.34 7.79
N PHE A 20 2.08 4.05 7.45
CA PHE A 20 2.23 3.60 6.07
C PHE A 20 1.09 4.10 5.16
N TYR A 21 -0.16 3.89 5.57
CA TYR A 21 -1.30 4.29 4.74
C TYR A 21 -1.45 5.81 4.66
N PHE A 22 -1.04 6.54 5.71
CA PHE A 22 -0.99 8.00 5.67
C PHE A 22 0.00 8.49 4.62
N ILE A 23 1.26 8.04 4.70
CA ILE A 23 2.30 8.41 3.73
C ILE A 23 1.87 8.06 2.31
N ARG A 24 1.32 6.86 2.11
CA ARG A 24 0.78 6.43 0.81
C ARG A 24 -0.33 7.37 0.33
N SER A 25 -1.22 7.82 1.21
CA SER A 25 -2.27 8.77 0.83
C SER A 25 -1.69 10.12 0.38
N LEU A 26 -0.64 10.63 1.05
CA LEU A 26 0.01 11.88 0.69
C LEU A 26 0.62 11.86 -0.71
N VAL A 27 1.23 10.73 -1.10
CA VAL A 27 1.78 10.57 -2.46
C VAL A 27 0.70 10.72 -3.52
N PHE A 28 -0.51 10.22 -3.29
CA PHE A 28 -1.62 10.36 -4.24
C PHE A 28 -2.17 11.79 -4.32
N TYR A 29 -2.13 12.56 -3.24
CA TYR A 29 -2.64 13.93 -3.22
C TYR A 29 -1.65 14.97 -3.78
N ASN A 30 -0.36 14.63 -3.90
CA ASN A 30 0.68 15.63 -4.17
C ASN A 30 1.32 15.55 -5.57
N THR A 31 0.72 14.86 -6.54
CA THR A 31 1.25 14.75 -7.91
C THR A 31 1.09 16.02 -8.77
N GLY A 32 0.89 17.21 -8.18
CA GLY A 32 0.81 18.44 -8.98
C GLY A 32 0.40 19.74 -8.28
N ASN A 33 0.25 19.78 -6.95
CA ASN A 33 -0.31 20.96 -6.27
C ASN A 33 0.77 21.78 -5.56
N ARG A 34 0.90 23.08 -5.88
CA ARG A 34 1.93 23.99 -5.33
C ARG A 34 1.68 24.39 -3.87
N ASN A 35 0.46 24.19 -3.34
CA ASN A 35 0.06 24.53 -1.96
C ASN A 35 0.01 23.29 -1.05
N ALA A 36 1.13 22.58 -0.94
CA ALA A 36 1.19 21.30 -0.24
C ALA A 36 0.81 21.39 1.26
N LYS A 37 1.07 22.51 1.93
CA LYS A 37 0.81 22.72 3.37
C LYS A 37 -0.69 22.85 3.70
N GLU A 38 -1.44 23.64 2.92
CA GLU A 38 -2.91 23.72 3.05
C GLU A 38 -3.57 22.39 2.69
N THR A 39 -3.03 21.71 1.66
CA THR A 39 -3.52 20.41 1.20
C THR A 39 -3.36 19.34 2.28
N ILE A 40 -2.24 19.33 3.03
CA ILE A 40 -2.02 18.37 4.14
C ILE A 40 -3.06 18.57 5.25
N GLY A 41 -3.22 19.80 5.74
CA GLY A 41 -4.10 20.10 6.88
C GLY A 41 -5.56 19.69 6.62
N ILE A 42 -6.07 19.98 5.43
CA ILE A 42 -7.44 19.63 5.01
C ILE A 42 -7.58 18.10 4.84
N ASN A 43 -6.54 17.42 4.36
CA ASN A 43 -6.61 16.00 4.01
C ASN A 43 -6.44 15.05 5.19
N ILE A 44 -5.84 15.48 6.31
CA ILE A 44 -5.63 14.59 7.49
C ILE A 44 -6.95 14.16 8.12
N ASN A 45 -7.89 15.08 8.33
CA ASN A 45 -9.17 14.72 8.94
C ASN A 45 -9.98 13.77 8.06
N GLN A 46 -9.89 13.94 6.74
CA GLN A 46 -10.50 13.03 5.78
C GLN A 46 -9.82 11.67 5.79
N TYR A 47 -8.49 11.65 5.82
CA TYR A 47 -7.69 10.44 5.94
C TYR A 47 -8.03 9.69 7.23
N ASN A 48 -8.09 10.36 8.40
CA ASN A 48 -8.39 9.73 9.68
C ASN A 48 -9.78 9.09 9.66
N LYS A 49 -10.79 9.80 9.14
CA LYS A 49 -12.16 9.26 8.98
C LYS A 49 -12.17 8.05 8.04
N TRP A 50 -11.49 8.16 6.90
CA TRP A 50 -11.41 7.09 5.91
C TRP A 50 -10.70 5.85 6.48
N PHE A 51 -9.55 6.04 7.13
CA PHE A 51 -8.77 4.96 7.71
C PHE A 51 -9.53 4.31 8.87
N PHE A 52 -10.15 5.08 9.76
CA PHE A 52 -10.98 4.56 10.84
C PHE A 52 -12.14 3.69 10.32
N LYS A 53 -12.82 4.11 9.25
CA LYS A 53 -13.89 3.33 8.62
C LYS A 53 -13.42 1.94 8.22
N HIS A 54 -12.16 1.78 7.80
CA HIS A 54 -11.59 0.51 7.36
C HIS A 54 -10.90 -0.29 8.45
N ALA A 55 -10.23 0.37 9.40
CA ALA A 55 -9.47 -0.27 10.47
C ALA A 55 -10.33 -0.61 11.69
N GLN A 56 -11.30 0.24 12.02
CA GLN A 56 -12.23 0.10 13.14
C GLN A 56 -11.55 -0.10 14.51
N TRP A 57 -10.33 0.41 14.71
CA TRP A 57 -9.62 0.28 15.99
C TRP A 57 -10.12 1.31 17.01
N LYS A 58 -11.16 0.96 17.77
CA LYS A 58 -11.82 1.87 18.74
C LYS A 58 -10.90 2.52 19.78
N LYS A 59 -9.79 1.86 20.15
CA LYS A 59 -8.82 2.34 21.15
C LYS A 59 -7.54 2.90 20.53
N PHE A 60 -7.57 3.26 19.25
CA PHE A 60 -6.43 3.83 18.54
C PHE A 60 -6.61 5.34 18.42
N GLU A 61 -5.54 6.10 18.64
CA GLU A 61 -5.59 7.56 18.56
C GLU A 61 -5.45 8.03 17.11
N TYR A 62 -6.55 8.50 16.52
CA TYR A 62 -6.56 9.05 15.17
C TYR A 62 -6.34 10.56 15.19
N SER A 63 -5.14 10.97 15.55
CA SER A 63 -4.75 12.38 15.60
C SER A 63 -3.53 12.65 14.72
N PHE A 64 -3.37 13.93 14.34
CA PHE A 64 -2.18 14.38 13.62
C PHE A 64 -0.93 14.30 14.49
N GLN A 65 -1.06 14.67 15.77
CA GLN A 65 0.04 14.60 16.72
C GLN A 65 0.54 13.17 16.89
N HIS A 66 -0.37 12.21 17.08
CA HIS A 66 0.00 10.80 17.21
C HIS A 66 0.75 10.30 15.96
N LEU A 67 0.33 10.71 14.76
CA LEU A 67 1.04 10.36 13.53
C LEU A 67 2.47 10.93 13.49
N PHE A 68 2.66 12.17 13.92
CA PHE A 68 3.99 12.78 14.05
C PHE A 68 4.86 12.02 15.04
N ASP A 69 4.28 11.63 16.17
CA ASP A 69 4.98 10.87 17.21
C ASP A 69 5.43 9.51 16.66
N ILE A 70 4.56 8.79 15.94
CA ILE A 70 4.91 7.53 15.28
C ILE A 70 6.04 7.74 14.26
N TYR A 71 5.97 8.78 13.43
CA TYR A 71 7.02 9.08 12.45
C TYR A 71 8.36 9.34 13.13
N LYS A 72 8.37 10.22 14.14
CA LYS A 72 9.57 10.55 14.91
C LYS A 72 10.18 9.31 15.58
N GLN A 73 9.35 8.44 16.13
CA GLN A 73 9.80 7.19 16.72
C GLN A 73 10.37 6.22 15.68
N THR A 74 9.77 6.16 14.49
CA THR A 74 10.15 5.25 13.40
C THR A 74 11.44 5.66 12.72
N PHE A 75 11.62 6.96 12.43
CA PHE A 75 12.74 7.47 11.64
C PHE A 75 13.80 8.20 12.46
N LYS A 76 13.56 8.41 13.76
CA LYS A 76 14.46 9.17 14.67
C LYS A 76 14.72 10.60 14.18
N MET A 77 13.78 11.18 13.45
CA MET A 77 13.84 12.53 12.92
C MET A 77 12.48 13.22 13.03
N GLU A 78 12.46 14.54 13.12
CA GLU A 78 11.20 15.29 13.12
C GLU A 78 10.61 15.36 11.72
N LEU A 79 9.29 15.38 11.64
CA LEU A 79 8.58 15.55 10.38
C LEU A 79 8.59 17.03 10.01
N GLU A 80 9.45 17.44 9.08
CA GLU A 80 9.39 18.78 8.52
C GLU A 80 8.42 18.80 7.33
N ILE A 81 7.24 19.39 7.50
CA ILE A 81 6.33 19.61 6.37
C ILE A 81 6.87 20.75 5.50
N ASN A 82 7.63 20.39 4.47
CA ASN A 82 8.09 21.30 3.42
C ASN A 82 7.81 20.67 2.02
N ILE A 83 8.23 21.34 0.94
CA ILE A 83 7.99 20.82 -0.42
C ILE A 83 8.84 19.59 -0.74
N ASP A 84 9.98 19.44 -0.06
CA ASP A 84 10.93 18.34 -0.24
C ASP A 84 10.54 17.11 0.59
N PHE A 85 9.79 17.30 1.68
CA PHE A 85 9.17 16.26 2.49
C PHE A 85 8.45 15.19 1.65
N PHE A 86 7.68 15.63 0.65
CA PHE A 86 6.95 14.71 -0.21
C PHE A 86 7.85 13.99 -1.20
N LYS A 87 8.95 14.60 -1.62
CA LYS A 87 9.95 13.96 -2.47
C LYS A 87 10.65 12.85 -1.68
N GLU A 88 10.93 13.09 -0.40
CA GLU A 88 11.51 12.11 0.52
C GLU A 88 10.55 10.97 0.85
N LEU A 89 9.25 11.25 1.01
CA LEU A 89 8.21 10.22 1.21
C LEU A 89 8.03 9.28 0.01
N ILE A 90 8.29 9.76 -1.21
CA ILE A 90 8.19 8.97 -2.45
C ILE A 90 9.39 8.00 -2.59
N VAL A 91 10.53 8.32 -1.96
CA VAL A 91 11.76 7.53 -2.01
C VAL A 91 12.14 7.06 -0.60
N PRO A 92 11.40 6.12 0.00
CA PRO A 92 11.80 5.56 1.27
C PRO A 92 13.18 4.89 1.12
N ALA A 93 14.11 5.27 1.98
CA ALA A 93 15.45 4.68 2.02
C ALA A 93 15.38 3.14 1.97
N PRO A 94 16.25 2.47 1.19
CA PRO A 94 16.27 1.02 1.14
C PRO A 94 16.39 0.45 2.56
N ASN A 95 15.53 -0.53 2.91
CA ASN A 95 15.44 -1.25 4.19
C ASN A 95 14.60 -0.65 5.34
N THR A 96 13.76 0.36 5.13
CA THR A 96 12.81 0.81 6.18
C THR A 96 11.72 -0.22 6.48
N VAL A 97 11.13 -0.15 7.69
CA VAL A 97 9.95 -0.97 8.06
C VAL A 97 8.77 -0.75 7.12
N LEU A 98 8.61 0.48 6.60
CA LEU A 98 7.58 0.82 5.62
C LEU A 98 7.83 0.15 4.28
N ASN A 99 9.08 0.01 3.85
CA ASN A 99 9.43 -0.72 2.63
C ASN A 99 9.14 -2.22 2.76
N LYS A 100 9.47 -2.82 3.90
CA LYS A 100 9.11 -4.22 4.18
C LYS A 100 7.60 -4.42 4.16
N LEU A 101 6.85 -3.51 4.78
CA LEU A 101 5.39 -3.50 4.76
C LEU A 101 4.86 -3.37 3.32
N ALA A 102 5.39 -2.44 2.53
CA ALA A 102 5.01 -2.25 1.14
C ALA A 102 5.22 -3.53 0.30
N LEU A 103 6.35 -4.22 0.49
CA LEU A 103 6.65 -5.48 -0.18
C LEU A 103 5.69 -6.59 0.24
N ASP A 104 5.42 -6.74 1.54
CA ASP A 104 4.44 -7.71 2.03
C ASP A 104 3.03 -7.42 1.49
N LEU A 105 2.65 -6.15 1.39
CA LEU A 105 1.37 -5.74 0.82
C LEU A 105 1.28 -6.03 -0.68
N ASN A 106 2.38 -5.82 -1.43
CA ASN A 106 2.44 -6.17 -2.84
C ASN A 106 2.26 -7.68 -3.04
N LYS A 107 2.92 -8.52 -2.22
CA LYS A 107 2.73 -9.98 -2.24
C LYS A 107 1.29 -10.37 -1.94
N PHE A 108 0.67 -9.79 -0.93
CA PHE A 108 -0.75 -10.03 -0.62
C PHE A 108 -1.65 -9.68 -1.81
N ARG A 109 -1.40 -8.54 -2.47
CA ARG A 109 -2.16 -8.14 -3.66
C ARG A 109 -1.97 -9.12 -4.80
N ASP A 110 -0.73 -9.52 -5.07
CA ASP A 110 -0.40 -10.41 -6.18
C ASP A 110 -1.01 -11.81 -5.95
N GLN A 111 -1.02 -12.31 -4.71
CA GLN A 111 -1.79 -13.51 -4.30
C GLN A 111 -3.31 -13.35 -4.48
N SER A 112 -3.87 -12.20 -4.12
CA SER A 112 -5.31 -11.94 -4.27
C SER A 112 -5.73 -11.95 -5.75
N ILE A 113 -4.87 -11.40 -6.62
CA ILE A 113 -5.07 -11.39 -8.07
C ILE A 113 -5.02 -12.83 -8.63
N THR A 114 -4.05 -13.65 -8.20
CA THR A 114 -3.92 -15.01 -8.71
C THR A 114 -5.05 -15.94 -8.29
N ILE A 115 -5.64 -15.73 -7.09
CA ILE A 115 -6.90 -16.38 -6.70
C ILE A 115 -8.02 -16.04 -7.70
N GLY A 116 -8.08 -14.78 -8.16
CA GLY A 116 -9.01 -14.35 -9.20
C GLY A 116 -8.82 -15.10 -10.51
N TYR A 117 -7.57 -15.25 -10.97
CA TYR A 117 -7.26 -16.03 -12.18
C TYR A 117 -7.72 -17.48 -12.06
N LYS A 118 -7.42 -18.13 -10.92
CA LYS A 118 -7.85 -19.51 -10.67
C LYS A 118 -9.38 -19.65 -10.77
N ARG A 119 -10.13 -18.70 -10.22
CA ARG A 119 -11.61 -18.69 -10.31
C ARG A 119 -12.09 -18.55 -11.75
N LEU A 120 -11.50 -17.66 -12.54
CA LEU A 120 -11.87 -17.47 -13.96
C LEU A 120 -11.60 -18.73 -14.78
N LEU A 121 -10.46 -19.39 -14.54
CA LEU A 121 -10.08 -20.64 -15.20
C LEU A 121 -11.03 -21.79 -14.86
N ILE A 122 -11.36 -22.00 -13.58
CA ILE A 122 -12.32 -23.01 -13.14
C ILE A 122 -13.68 -22.81 -13.83
N ASN A 123 -14.08 -21.55 -14.00
CA ASN A 123 -15.34 -21.18 -14.68
C ASN A 123 -15.24 -21.17 -16.21
N LYS A 124 -14.16 -21.72 -16.79
CA LYS A 124 -13.90 -21.81 -18.23
C LYS A 124 -14.03 -20.45 -18.95
N LYS A 125 -13.63 -19.37 -18.28
CA LYS A 125 -13.62 -18.03 -18.85
C LYS A 125 -12.27 -17.73 -19.49
N ASN A 126 -12.32 -17.09 -20.66
CA ASN A 126 -11.14 -16.49 -21.28
C ASN A 126 -10.87 -15.14 -20.60
N PHE A 127 -9.60 -14.84 -20.33
CA PHE A 127 -9.18 -13.52 -19.82
C PHE A 127 -7.83 -13.16 -20.40
N PHE A 128 -7.57 -11.86 -20.50
CA PHE A 128 -6.25 -11.32 -20.79
C PHE A 128 -5.70 -10.68 -19.52
N ILE A 129 -4.38 -10.69 -19.37
CA ILE A 129 -3.71 -10.06 -18.25
C ILE A 129 -2.75 -9.00 -18.78
N VAL A 130 -2.88 -7.79 -18.25
CA VAL A 130 -1.93 -6.70 -18.46
C VAL A 130 -1.24 -6.44 -17.14
N TYR A 131 0.08 -6.57 -17.11
CA TYR A 131 0.89 -6.26 -15.94
C TYR A 131 2.14 -5.47 -16.33
N GLY A 132 2.67 -4.71 -15.37
CA GLY A 132 3.99 -4.08 -15.50
C GLY A 132 5.13 -5.10 -15.31
N ARG A 133 6.33 -4.74 -15.76
CA ARG A 133 7.53 -5.60 -15.78
C ARG A 133 7.81 -6.33 -14.46
N ASN A 134 7.53 -5.70 -13.33
CA ASN A 134 7.85 -6.23 -12.00
C ASN A 134 6.80 -7.21 -11.45
N HIS A 135 5.55 -7.16 -11.92
CA HIS A 135 4.48 -8.10 -11.49
C HIS A 135 4.36 -9.31 -12.42
N LEU A 136 4.91 -9.19 -13.63
CA LEU A 136 4.96 -10.23 -14.66
C LEU A 136 5.52 -11.56 -14.13
N LEU A 137 6.64 -11.54 -13.40
CA LEU A 137 7.34 -12.77 -13.04
C LEU A 137 6.53 -13.63 -12.06
N GLU A 138 5.97 -13.03 -11.01
CA GLU A 138 5.17 -13.75 -10.02
C GLU A 138 3.85 -14.26 -10.61
N HIS A 139 3.15 -13.41 -11.38
CA HIS A 139 1.86 -13.79 -11.96
C HIS A 139 2.04 -14.88 -13.01
N LYS A 140 3.06 -14.75 -13.88
CA LYS A 140 3.35 -15.73 -14.93
C LYS A 140 3.68 -17.10 -14.36
N ALA A 141 4.52 -17.19 -13.33
CA ALA A 141 4.85 -18.48 -12.71
C ALA A 141 3.59 -19.22 -12.22
N ILE A 142 2.68 -18.50 -11.57
CA ILE A 142 1.43 -19.07 -11.07
C ILE A 142 0.48 -19.44 -12.21
N ILE A 143 0.39 -18.64 -13.27
CA ILE A 143 -0.45 -18.97 -14.43
C ILE A 143 0.10 -20.20 -15.16
N GLU A 144 1.41 -20.27 -15.36
CA GLU A 144 2.07 -21.45 -15.96
C GLU A 144 1.77 -22.72 -15.16
N GLU A 145 1.78 -22.65 -13.83
CA GLU A 145 1.36 -23.76 -12.95
C GLU A 145 -0.11 -24.13 -13.15
N LEU A 146 -1.00 -23.15 -13.30
CA LEU A 146 -2.45 -23.38 -13.38
C LEU A 146 -2.94 -23.92 -14.73
N ILE A 147 -2.33 -23.51 -15.85
CA ILE A 147 -2.83 -23.85 -17.19
C ILE A 147 -1.84 -24.58 -18.10
N GLY A 148 -0.56 -24.69 -17.70
CA GLY A 148 0.50 -25.18 -18.56
C GLY A 148 1.10 -24.07 -19.43
N ARG A 149 2.42 -24.15 -19.68
CA ARG A 149 3.18 -23.15 -20.46
C ARG A 149 2.70 -23.04 -21.91
N GLU A 150 2.26 -24.15 -22.47
CA GLU A 150 1.83 -24.30 -23.86
C GLU A 150 0.52 -23.56 -24.17
N LYS A 151 -0.28 -23.23 -23.15
CA LYS A 151 -1.56 -22.51 -23.31
C LYS A 151 -1.41 -20.99 -23.18
N LEU A 152 -0.21 -20.50 -22.87
CA LEU A 152 0.09 -19.07 -22.77
C LEU A 152 0.47 -18.51 -24.14
N VAL A 153 -0.42 -17.70 -24.71
CA VAL A 153 -0.13 -16.91 -25.90
C VAL A 153 0.50 -15.59 -25.47
N ARG A 154 1.72 -15.31 -25.93
CA ARG A 154 2.35 -13.99 -25.78
C ARG A 154 2.04 -13.17 -27.02
N LEU A 155 1.38 -12.03 -26.81
CA LEU A 155 1.11 -11.03 -27.83
C LEU A 155 2.19 -9.95 -27.79
#